data_AF-A0A1J3EVC6-F1
#
_entry.id   AF-A0A1J3EVC6-F1
#
_cell.length_a   1.000
_cell.length_b   1.000
_cell.length_c   1.000
_cell.angle_alpha   90.00
_cell.angle_beta   90.00
_cell.angle_gamma   90.00
#
_symmetry.space_group_name_H-M   'P 1'
#
loop_
_entity.id
_entity.type
_entity.pdbx_description
1 polymer ?
#
loop_
_entity_poly.entity_id
_entity_poly.type
_entity_poly.pdbx_seq_one_letter_code
_entity_poly.pdbx_strand_id
1 'polypeptide(L)'
;LDKTILKTITQKETSKQLWDSMKMKCQGNIRVQRAQLQRLRREFEILGMKQGESINDYFGRVMVIANDMRNFGEHMTDVKIVEKV
;
A
#
# COMPACT_ATOMS: atom_id res chain seq x y z
N LEU A 1 -7.20 12.91 -12.53
CA LEU A 1 -6.40 12.36 -13.65
C LEU A 1 -4.93 12.69 -13.42
N ASP A 2 -4.06 11.68 -13.44
CA ASP A 2 -2.62 11.86 -13.31
C ASP A 2 -2.08 12.72 -14.47
N LYS A 3 -1.46 13.87 -14.16
CA LYS A 3 -0.89 14.82 -15.13
C LYS A 3 0.11 14.14 -16.09
N THR A 4 0.74 13.07 -15.63
CA THR A 4 1.69 12.26 -16.40
C THR A 4 0.98 11.43 -17.47
N ILE A 5 -0.25 10.96 -17.23
CA ILE A 5 -1.09 10.25 -18.21
C ILE A 5 -1.50 11.22 -19.33
N LEU A 6 -1.99 12.41 -18.96
CA LEU A 6 -2.36 13.46 -19.91
C LEU A 6 -1.19 13.88 -20.84
N LYS A 7 0.02 13.99 -20.29
CA LYS A 7 1.23 14.28 -21.07
C LYS A 7 1.68 13.14 -21.98
N THR A 8 1.36 11.87 -21.64
CA THR A 8 1.70 10.73 -22.51
C THR A 8 0.73 10.60 -23.68
N ILE A 9 -0.54 10.99 -23.48
CA ILE A 9 -1.56 11.02 -24.53
C ILE A 9 -1.18 12.00 -25.65
N THR A 10 -0.61 13.17 -25.29
CA THR A 10 -0.18 14.19 -26.26
C THR A 10 1.12 13.88 -27.00
N GLN A 11 1.86 12.84 -26.59
CA GLN A 11 3.19 12.51 -27.15
C GLN A 11 3.23 11.22 -27.99
N LYS A 12 2.13 10.47 -28.12
CA LYS A 12 2.11 9.17 -28.81
C LYS A 12 1.26 9.24 -30.07
N GLU A 13 1.84 8.82 -31.20
CA GLU A 13 1.24 8.92 -32.54
C GLU A 13 0.25 7.79 -32.85
N THR A 14 0.25 6.69 -32.08
CA THR A 14 -0.66 5.56 -32.28
C THR A 14 -1.31 5.09 -30.99
N SER A 15 -2.56 4.64 -31.09
CA SER A 15 -3.33 4.09 -29.96
C SER A 15 -2.63 2.90 -29.30
N LYS A 16 -1.86 2.10 -30.07
CA LYS A 16 -1.08 0.96 -29.55
C LYS A 16 0.03 1.42 -28.60
N GLN A 17 0.82 2.42 -28.99
CA GLN A 17 1.91 2.93 -28.15
C GLN A 17 1.38 3.59 -26.86
N LEU A 18 0.22 4.24 -26.93
CA LEU A 18 -0.45 4.80 -25.76
C LEU A 18 -0.90 3.69 -24.80
N TRP A 19 -1.56 2.65 -25.33
CA TRP A 19 -2.00 1.49 -24.55
C TRP A 19 -0.84 0.78 -23.85
N ASP A 20 0.26 0.50 -24.57
CA ASP A 20 1.44 -0.16 -24.02
C ASP A 20 2.09 0.68 -22.90
N SER A 21 2.13 2.02 -23.07
CA SER A 21 2.66 2.92 -22.05
C SER A 21 1.78 2.95 -20.79
N MET A 22 0.45 2.99 -20.95
CA MET A 22 -0.49 2.91 -19.83
C MET A 22 -0.36 1.57 -19.10
N LYS A 23 -0.26 0.46 -19.84
CA LYS A 23 -0.05 -0.87 -19.28
C LYS A 23 1.25 -0.94 -18.48
N MET A 24 2.35 -0.43 -19.00
CA MET A 24 3.64 -0.42 -18.31
C MET A 24 3.59 0.42 -17.02
N LYS A 25 2.98 1.61 -17.06
CA LYS A 25 2.79 2.45 -15.87
C LYS A 25 1.91 1.78 -14.82
N CYS A 26 0.80 1.19 -15.25
CA CYS A 26 -0.13 0.47 -14.36
C CYS A 26 0.57 -0.75 -13.71
N GLN A 27 1.32 -1.53 -14.47
CA GLN A 27 2.13 -2.63 -13.95
C GLN A 27 3.20 -2.14 -12.96
N GLY A 28 3.87 -1.02 -13.25
CA GLY A 28 4.81 -0.37 -12.33
C GLY A 28 4.13 0.02 -11.02
N ASN A 29 2.94 0.63 -11.10
CA ASN A 29 2.14 0.99 -9.93
C ASN A 29 1.75 -0.24 -9.09
N ILE A 30 1.27 -1.31 -9.73
CA ILE A 30 0.96 -2.58 -9.07
C ILE A 30 2.20 -3.17 -8.37
N ARG A 31 3.37 -3.14 -9.02
CA ARG A 31 4.63 -3.62 -8.42
C ARG A 31 5.01 -2.81 -7.18
N VAL A 32 4.90 -1.48 -7.24
CA VAL A 32 5.18 -0.59 -6.11
C VAL A 32 4.19 -0.84 -4.97
N GLN A 33 2.89 -0.92 -5.25
CA GLN A 33 1.86 -1.23 -4.25
C GLN A 33 2.13 -2.58 -3.56
N ARG A 34 2.49 -3.63 -4.32
CA ARG A 34 2.86 -4.93 -3.74
C ARG A 34 4.09 -4.84 -2.85
N ALA A 35 5.13 -4.12 -3.26
CA ALA A 35 6.34 -3.96 -2.45
C ALA A 35 6.05 -3.22 -1.14
N GLN A 36 5.25 -2.15 -1.19
CA GLN A 36 4.79 -1.44 0.01
C GLN A 36 3.98 -2.34 0.93
N LEU A 37 3.05 -3.12 0.39
CA LEU A 37 2.25 -4.05 1.18
C LEU A 37 3.12 -5.12 1.87
N GLN A 38 4.12 -5.68 1.17
CA GLN A 38 5.04 -6.64 1.77
C GLN A 38 5.89 -6.02 2.88
N ARG A 39 6.32 -4.76 2.72
CA ARG A 39 6.99 -4.03 3.80
C ARG A 39 6.10 -3.89 5.03
N LEU A 40 4.83 -3.51 4.85
CA LEU A 40 3.87 -3.35 5.94
C LEU A 40 3.55 -4.67 6.64
N ARG A 41 3.42 -5.78 5.90
CA ARG A 41 3.24 -7.12 6.48
C ARG A 41 4.39 -7.48 7.42
N ARG A 42 5.62 -7.29 6.95
CA ARG A 42 6.82 -7.53 7.78
C ARG A 42 6.83 -6.64 9.01
N GLU A 43 6.48 -5.36 8.85
CA GLU A 43 6.38 -4.40 9.96
C GLU A 43 5.33 -4.85 10.98
N PHE A 44 4.16 -5.30 10.53
CA PHE A 44 3.09 -5.83 11.36
C PHE A 44 3.50 -7.12 12.08
N GLU A 45 4.20 -8.04 11.41
CA GLU A 45 4.71 -9.28 12.00
C GLU A 45 5.64 -9.00 13.18
N ILE A 46 6.62 -8.10 13.00
CA ILE A 46 7.62 -7.77 14.03
C ILE A 46 7.12 -6.74 15.04
N LEU A 47 5.96 -6.13 14.80
CA LEU A 47 5.36 -5.16 15.70
C LEU A 47 5.13 -5.83 17.07
N GLY A 48 5.57 -5.18 18.13
CA GLY A 48 5.35 -5.64 19.49
C GLY A 48 5.28 -4.46 20.44
N MET A 49 4.69 -4.70 21.59
CA MET A 49 4.63 -3.72 22.67
C MET A 49 6.04 -3.51 23.22
N LYS A 50 6.44 -2.24 23.35
CA LYS A 50 7.75 -1.88 23.89
C LYS A 50 7.69 -1.81 25.42
N GLN A 51 8.83 -2.00 26.08
CA GLN A 51 8.91 -1.86 27.52
C GLN A 51 8.55 -0.42 27.94
N GLY A 52 7.59 -0.28 28.86
CA GLY A 52 7.11 1.03 29.34
C GLY A 52 6.14 1.75 28.40
N GLU A 53 5.76 1.14 27.28
CA GLU A 53 4.70 1.66 26.41
C GLU A 53 3.33 1.40 27.03
N SER A 54 2.36 2.31 26.84
CA SER A 54 0.98 2.06 27.27
C SER A 54 0.23 1.19 26.25
N ILE A 55 -0.80 0.48 26.70
CA ILE A 55 -1.63 -0.32 25.79
C ILE A 55 -2.29 0.53 24.70
N ASN A 56 -2.67 1.78 25.02
CA ASN A 56 -3.28 2.70 24.06
C ASN A 56 -2.29 3.13 22.97
N ASP A 57 -1.03 3.40 23.36
CA ASP A 57 0.02 3.76 22.39
C ASP A 57 0.33 2.60 21.47
N TYR A 58 0.45 1.39 22.03
CA TYR A 58 0.65 0.17 21.25
C TYR A 58 -0.50 -0.08 20.28
N PHE A 59 -1.74 -0.03 20.78
CA PHE A 59 -2.95 -0.17 19.96
C PHE A 59 -2.99 0.86 18.83
N GLY A 60 -2.62 2.11 19.10
CA GLY A 60 -2.52 3.16 18.09
C GLY A 60 -1.55 2.78 16.96
N ARG A 61 -0.37 2.25 17.29
CA ARG A 61 0.60 1.78 16.28
C ARG A 61 0.08 0.60 15.47
N VAL A 62 -0.57 -0.38 16.11
CA VAL A 62 -1.21 -1.51 15.42
C VAL A 62 -2.25 -0.99 14.41
N MET A 63 -3.08 -0.03 14.82
CA MET A 63 -4.11 0.56 13.97
C MET A 63 -3.54 1.34 12.77
N VAL A 64 -2.44 2.08 12.96
CA VAL A 64 -1.77 2.78 11.86
C VAL A 64 -1.34 1.80 10.78
N ILE A 65 -0.61 0.73 11.15
CA ILE A 65 -0.14 -0.27 10.17
C ILE A 65 -1.31 -1.00 9.52
N ALA A 66 -2.33 -1.39 10.30
CA ALA A 66 -3.50 -2.08 9.76
C ALA A 66 -4.28 -1.22 8.75
N ASN A 67 -4.40 0.09 9.00
CA ASN A 67 -5.06 1.02 8.08
C ASN A 67 -4.23 1.24 6.80
N ASP A 68 -2.91 1.34 6.91
CA ASP A 68 -2.04 1.41 5.73
C ASP A 68 -2.15 0.14 4.87
N MET A 69 -2.20 -1.05 5.50
CA MET A 69 -2.43 -2.31 4.77
C MET A 69 -3.78 -2.32 4.05
N ARG A 70 -4.85 -1.82 4.68
CA ARG A 70 -6.16 -1.63 4.03
C ARG A 70 -6.09 -0.68 2.83
N ASN A 71 -5.35 0.43 2.95
CA ASN A 71 -5.15 1.39 1.87
C ASN A 71 -4.44 0.78 0.65
N PHE A 72 -3.55 -0.20 0.88
CA PHE A 72 -2.90 -0.98 -0.17
C PHE A 72 -3.71 -2.22 -0.62
N GLY A 73 -4.96 -2.34 -0.18
CA GLY A 73 -5.92 -3.35 -0.64
C GLY A 73 -5.91 -4.67 0.14
N GLU A 74 -5.25 -4.74 1.29
CA GLU A 74 -5.27 -5.93 2.13
C GLU A 74 -6.48 -5.96 3.07
N HIS A 75 -7.09 -7.14 3.17
CA HIS A 75 -8.24 -7.36 4.04
C HIS A 75 -7.80 -7.58 5.49
N MET A 76 -7.69 -6.47 6.23
CA MET A 76 -7.43 -6.48 7.67
C MET A 76 -8.73 -6.49 8.48
N THR A 77 -9.12 -7.68 8.92
CA THR A 77 -10.25 -7.92 9.85
C THR A 77 -9.92 -7.47 11.26
N ASP A 78 -10.94 -7.09 12.03
CA ASP A 78 -10.78 -6.72 13.43
C ASP A 78 -10.21 -7.87 14.28
N VAL A 79 -10.54 -9.13 13.97
CA VAL A 79 -9.96 -10.31 14.64
C VAL A 79 -8.44 -10.31 14.56
N LYS A 80 -7.87 -10.18 13.37
CA LYS A 80 -6.40 -10.08 13.16
C LYS A 80 -5.76 -8.92 13.90
N ILE A 81 -6.48 -7.81 14.06
CA ILE A 81 -5.99 -6.63 14.78
C ILE A 81 -5.98 -6.90 16.29
N VAL A 82 -7.06 -7.49 16.80
CA VAL A 82 -7.21 -7.84 18.21
C VAL A 82 -6.21 -8.93 18.63
N GLU A 83 -5.97 -9.94 17.78
CA GLU A 83 -4.95 -10.98 18.03
C GLU A 83 -3.52 -10.41 18.15
N LYS A 84 -3.29 -9.20 17.63
CA LYS A 84 -1.98 -8.55 17.69
C LYS A 84 -1.77 -7.73 18.97
N VAL A 85 -2.85 -7.31 19.61
CA VAL A 85 -2.88 -6.41 20.77
C VAL A 85 -2.80 -7.22 22.05
#